data_AF-A0A149R3W9-F1
#
_entry.id   AF-A0A149R3W9-F1
#
_cell.length_a   1.000
_cell.length_b   1.000
_cell.length_c   1.000
_cell.angle_alpha   90.00
_cell.angle_beta   90.00
_cell.angle_gamma   90.00
#
_symmetry.space_group_name_H-M   'P 1'
#
loop_
_entity.id
_entity.type
_entity.pdbx_description
1 polymer ?
#
loop_
_entity_poly.entity_id
_entity_poly.type
_entity_poly.pdbx_seq_one_letter_code
_entity_poly.pdbx_strand_id
1 'polypeptide(L)'
;MAFFTLSATPATAKREGYFTSTTMALMSHLGERRVVEAKSVDGLKPLILSFGRDTALQHPGRSFKIMVTVNRGSRKPRGFDAAYDSEALGTSEWLETTVADPVPHDGMAGVASWGTRYTPFRMDGAQPREASLTEAERLSDDGHLGFKGWAAEVAVILDTIGAPATALGCETRDALVSRYRAHQHPALAAAVLTASSMAEHLAA
;
A
#
# COMPACT_ATOMS: atom_id res chain seq x y z
N MET A 1 -19.56 22.63 -17.23
CA MET A 1 -19.11 22.05 -15.94
C MET A 1 -19.64 20.63 -15.87
N ALA A 2 -18.95 19.71 -15.19
CA ALA A 2 -19.35 18.30 -15.14
C ALA A 2 -19.47 17.83 -13.69
N PHE A 3 -20.53 17.06 -13.41
CA PHE A 3 -20.75 16.39 -12.15
C PHE A 3 -20.34 14.91 -12.27
N PHE A 4 -19.62 14.43 -11.26
CA PHE A 4 -19.14 13.07 -11.17
C PHE A 4 -19.59 12.44 -9.86
N THR A 5 -19.95 11.17 -9.90
CA THR A 5 -20.14 10.36 -8.69
C THR A 5 -18.90 9.50 -8.49
N LEU A 6 -18.28 9.66 -7.32
CA LEU A 6 -17.16 8.86 -6.84
C LEU A 6 -17.68 7.75 -5.93
N SER A 7 -17.16 6.53 -6.10
CA SER A 7 -17.42 5.42 -5.17
C SER A 7 -16.16 4.58 -4.98
N ALA A 8 -15.86 4.21 -3.74
CA ALA A 8 -14.74 3.34 -3.43
C ALA A 8 -15.17 1.86 -3.51
N THR A 9 -14.88 1.19 -4.62
CA THR A 9 -15.29 -0.20 -4.84
C THR A 9 -14.21 -1.15 -4.31
N PRO A 10 -14.53 -2.08 -3.38
CA PRO A 10 -13.58 -3.09 -2.92
C PRO A 10 -12.97 -3.83 -4.10
N ALA A 11 -11.65 -3.87 -4.13
CA ALA A 11 -10.91 -4.41 -5.25
C ALA A 11 -9.54 -4.92 -4.82
N THR A 12 -8.97 -5.85 -5.55
CA THR A 12 -7.57 -6.28 -5.43
C THR A 12 -7.00 -6.49 -6.83
N ALA A 13 -5.70 -6.31 -6.98
CA ALA A 13 -4.98 -6.57 -8.21
C ALA A 13 -3.95 -7.69 -8.02
N LYS A 14 -3.75 -8.48 -9.07
CA LYS A 14 -2.71 -9.49 -9.15
C LYS A 14 -1.94 -9.30 -10.45
N ARG A 15 -0.62 -9.11 -10.32
CA ARG A 15 0.31 -8.95 -11.43
C ARG A 15 0.83 -10.32 -11.86
N GLU A 16 0.55 -10.68 -13.11
CA GLU A 16 0.90 -11.96 -13.75
C GLU A 16 1.78 -11.66 -14.96
N GLY A 17 3.11 -11.67 -14.75
CA GLY A 17 4.08 -11.27 -15.77
C GLY A 17 3.84 -9.85 -16.31
N TYR A 18 3.39 -9.77 -17.57
CA TYR A 18 3.12 -8.52 -18.27
C TYR A 18 1.69 -7.98 -18.12
N PHE A 19 0.79 -8.72 -17.45
CA PHE A 19 -0.58 -8.25 -17.25
C PHE A 19 -0.93 -8.12 -15.77
N THR A 20 -1.94 -7.31 -15.50
CA THR A 20 -2.53 -7.15 -14.16
C THR A 20 -4.00 -7.52 -14.24
N SER A 21 -4.42 -8.54 -13.51
CA SER A 21 -5.83 -8.84 -13.29
C SER A 21 -6.34 -8.05 -12.09
N THR A 22 -7.49 -7.40 -12.23
CA THR A 22 -8.14 -6.68 -11.13
C THR A 22 -9.46 -7.35 -10.84
N THR A 23 -9.63 -7.83 -9.61
CA THR A 23 -10.90 -8.36 -9.11
C THR A 23 -11.61 -7.25 -8.35
N MET A 24 -12.86 -6.98 -8.71
CA MET A 24 -13.68 -5.91 -8.11
C MET A 24 -15.04 -6.42 -7.68
N ALA A 25 -15.49 -6.00 -6.50
CA ALA A 25 -16.84 -6.26 -6.02
C ALA A 25 -17.78 -5.14 -6.51
N LEU A 26 -18.14 -5.15 -7.80
CA LEU A 26 -18.83 -4.04 -8.48
C LEU A 26 -20.15 -3.60 -7.84
N MET A 27 -20.82 -4.48 -7.09
CA MET A 27 -22.08 -4.19 -6.41
C MET A 27 -21.91 -3.64 -4.99
N SER A 28 -20.68 -3.51 -4.50
CA SER A 28 -20.39 -2.98 -3.17
C SER A 28 -19.49 -1.74 -3.25
N HIS A 29 -19.58 -0.92 -2.21
CA HIS A 29 -18.69 0.21 -1.99
C HIS A 29 -18.38 0.38 -0.51
N LEU A 30 -17.21 0.90 -0.22
CA LEU A 30 -16.80 1.34 1.09
C LEU A 30 -17.35 2.75 1.34
N GLY A 31 -18.16 2.88 2.39
CA GLY A 31 -18.77 4.14 2.78
C GLY A 31 -19.76 4.69 1.76
N GLU A 32 -19.99 6.01 1.86
CA GLU A 32 -20.94 6.74 1.02
C GLU A 32 -20.33 7.16 -0.33
N ARG A 33 -21.18 7.24 -1.35
CA ARG A 33 -20.80 7.86 -2.63
C ARG A 33 -20.68 9.37 -2.48
N ARG A 34 -19.75 10.00 -3.20
CA ARG A 34 -19.58 11.46 -3.20
C ARG A 34 -19.85 12.03 -4.58
N VAL A 35 -20.75 13.00 -4.68
CA VAL A 35 -20.89 13.80 -5.90
C VAL A 35 -19.91 14.96 -5.84
N VAL A 36 -19.13 15.13 -6.90
CA VAL A 36 -18.15 16.21 -7.03
C VAL A 36 -18.33 16.94 -8.35
N GLU A 37 -17.88 18.18 -8.40
CA GLU A 37 -17.95 19.04 -9.57
C GLU A 37 -16.54 19.38 -10.06
N ALA A 38 -16.28 19.21 -11.35
CA ALA A 38 -15.02 19.61 -11.95
C ALA A 38 -15.19 20.17 -13.37
N LYS A 39 -14.32 21.10 -13.76
CA LYS A 39 -14.25 21.69 -15.11
C LYS A 39 -13.22 21.00 -16.01
N SER A 40 -12.22 20.35 -15.43
CA SER A 40 -11.09 19.73 -16.11
C SER A 40 -10.63 18.46 -15.39
N VAL A 41 -9.77 17.67 -16.05
CA VAL A 41 -9.09 16.51 -15.47
C VAL A 41 -8.22 16.94 -14.27
N ASP A 42 -7.49 18.06 -14.40
CA ASP A 42 -6.63 18.59 -13.33
C ASP A 42 -7.43 19.00 -12.08
N GLY A 43 -8.65 19.50 -12.27
CA GLY A 43 -9.55 19.81 -11.16
C GLY A 43 -10.19 18.57 -10.54
N LEU A 44 -10.34 17.48 -11.29
CA LEU A 44 -10.96 16.25 -10.82
C LEU A 44 -10.00 15.39 -9.98
N LYS A 45 -8.73 15.30 -10.38
CA LYS A 45 -7.70 14.52 -9.67
C LYS A 45 -7.61 14.80 -8.16
N PRO A 46 -7.48 16.06 -7.68
CA PRO A 46 -7.40 16.33 -6.25
C PRO A 46 -8.69 15.94 -5.50
N LEU A 47 -9.86 16.00 -6.14
CA LEU A 47 -11.14 15.59 -5.57
C LEU A 47 -11.22 14.06 -5.40
N ILE A 48 -10.75 13.31 -6.39
CA ILE A 48 -10.59 11.84 -6.31
C ILE A 48 -9.63 11.47 -5.19
N LEU A 49 -8.46 12.12 -5.13
CA LEU A 49 -7.46 11.82 -4.13
C LEU A 49 -7.94 12.15 -2.70
N SER A 50 -8.64 13.27 -2.52
CA SER A 50 -9.26 13.62 -1.24
C SER A 50 -10.32 12.58 -0.84
N PHE A 51 -11.20 12.19 -1.75
CA PHE A 51 -12.21 11.16 -1.48
C PHE A 51 -11.58 9.83 -1.03
N GLY A 52 -10.56 9.35 -1.74
CA GLY A 52 -9.88 8.11 -1.36
C GLY A 52 -9.16 8.20 -0.02
N ARG A 53 -8.53 9.33 0.30
CA ARG A 53 -7.91 9.54 1.63
C ARG A 53 -8.95 9.43 2.74
N ASP A 54 -10.10 10.09 2.58
CA ASP A 54 -11.19 10.04 3.55
C ASP A 54 -11.71 8.60 3.72
N THR A 55 -11.90 7.88 2.62
CA THR A 55 -12.31 6.46 2.66
C THR A 55 -11.27 5.59 3.36
N ALA A 56 -9.99 5.77 3.08
CA ALA A 56 -8.92 4.98 3.70
C ALA A 56 -8.78 5.25 5.21
N LEU A 57 -9.07 6.48 5.65
CA LEU A 57 -9.13 6.82 7.08
C LEU A 57 -10.30 6.12 7.77
N GLN A 58 -11.46 6.02 7.11
CA GLN A 58 -12.66 5.35 7.65
C GLN A 58 -12.58 3.83 7.56
N HIS A 59 -11.80 3.31 6.61
CA HIS A 59 -11.63 1.88 6.35
C HIS A 59 -10.15 1.49 6.27
N PRO A 60 -9.38 1.57 7.38
CA PRO A 60 -7.95 1.31 7.36
C PRO A 60 -7.59 -0.08 6.84
N GLY A 61 -6.55 -0.16 6.00
CA GLY A 61 -6.05 -1.42 5.43
C GLY A 61 -6.97 -2.09 4.42
N ARG A 62 -8.14 -1.51 4.09
CA ARG A 62 -9.03 -2.04 3.06
C ARG A 62 -8.54 -1.62 1.69
N SER A 63 -8.42 -2.60 0.79
CA SER A 63 -8.09 -2.37 -0.61
C SER A 63 -9.33 -2.00 -1.42
N PHE A 64 -9.21 -0.95 -2.25
CA PHE A 64 -10.29 -0.48 -3.12
C PHE A 64 -9.77 0.30 -4.32
N LYS A 65 -10.60 0.40 -5.35
CA LYS A 65 -10.41 1.28 -6.51
C LYS A 65 -11.52 2.32 -6.54
N ILE A 66 -11.19 3.57 -6.85
CA ILE A 66 -12.19 4.62 -7.01
C ILE A 66 -12.82 4.53 -8.40
N MET A 67 -14.11 4.27 -8.43
CA MET A 67 -14.92 4.36 -9.63
C MET A 67 -15.40 5.80 -9.82
N VAL A 68 -15.26 6.31 -11.03
CA VAL A 68 -15.65 7.67 -11.40
C VAL A 68 -16.75 7.58 -12.44
N THR A 69 -17.99 7.86 -12.03
CA THR A 69 -19.13 7.87 -12.94
C THR A 69 -19.45 9.30 -13.33
N VAL A 70 -19.69 9.55 -14.61
CA VAL A 70 -20.12 10.86 -15.11
C VAL A 70 -21.64 10.93 -15.03
N ASN A 71 -22.16 11.94 -14.33
CA ASN A 71 -23.60 12.04 -14.10
C ASN A 71 -24.35 12.39 -15.39
N ARG A 72 -25.58 11.89 -15.51
CA ARG A 72 -26.44 12.16 -16.67
C ARG A 72 -26.58 13.67 -16.88
N GLY A 73 -26.46 14.11 -18.13
CA GLY A 73 -26.49 15.53 -18.50
C GLY A 73 -25.16 16.27 -18.34
N SER A 74 -24.15 15.67 -17.71
CA SER A 74 -22.79 16.22 -17.68
C SER A 74 -22.00 15.84 -18.92
N ARG A 75 -21.16 16.75 -19.41
CA ARG A 75 -20.21 16.49 -20.50
C ARG A 75 -18.83 16.19 -19.92
N LYS A 76 -18.25 15.02 -20.25
CA LYS A 76 -16.87 14.66 -19.89
C LYS A 76 -15.89 15.77 -20.30
N PRO A 77 -14.97 16.20 -19.41
CA PRO A 77 -13.91 17.12 -19.79
C PRO A 77 -12.99 16.46 -20.81
N ARG A 78 -12.34 17.27 -21.65
CA ARG A 78 -11.39 16.78 -22.65
C ARG A 78 -10.26 15.98 -21.97
N GLY A 79 -9.94 14.82 -22.52
CA GLY A 79 -8.88 13.95 -22.00
C GLY A 79 -9.27 13.08 -20.80
N PHE A 80 -10.54 13.12 -20.37
CA PHE A 80 -11.02 12.31 -19.24
C PHE A 80 -10.76 10.82 -19.44
N ASP A 81 -11.21 10.24 -20.56
CA ASP A 81 -11.10 8.79 -20.78
C ASP A 81 -9.63 8.35 -20.80
N ALA A 82 -8.76 9.07 -21.51
CA ALA A 82 -7.33 8.79 -21.51
C ALA A 82 -6.71 8.87 -20.10
N ALA A 83 -7.07 9.87 -19.29
CA ALA A 83 -6.56 10.02 -17.92
C ALA A 83 -7.11 8.96 -16.95
N TYR A 84 -8.32 8.47 -17.20
CA TYR A 84 -8.93 7.39 -16.44
C TYR A 84 -8.27 6.05 -16.79
N ASP A 85 -8.15 5.74 -18.08
CA ASP A 85 -7.58 4.49 -18.59
C ASP A 85 -6.07 4.37 -18.27
N SER A 86 -5.34 5.48 -18.24
CA SER A 86 -3.92 5.51 -17.89
C SER A 86 -3.64 5.64 -16.39
N GLU A 87 -4.66 5.55 -15.52
CA GLU A 87 -4.56 5.77 -14.07
C GLU A 87 -4.00 7.15 -13.64
N ALA A 88 -3.94 8.14 -14.55
CA ALA A 88 -3.40 9.46 -14.24
C ALA A 88 -4.22 10.23 -13.18
N LEU A 89 -5.49 9.84 -13.01
CA LEU A 89 -6.40 10.33 -11.98
C LEU A 89 -6.13 9.77 -10.58
N GLY A 90 -5.27 8.75 -10.44
CA GLY A 90 -4.93 8.14 -9.15
C GLY A 90 -6.04 7.25 -8.59
N THR A 91 -6.85 6.62 -9.45
CA THR A 91 -8.00 5.81 -9.02
C THR A 91 -7.61 4.52 -8.30
N SER A 92 -6.38 4.05 -8.52
CA SER A 92 -5.85 2.80 -7.95
C SER A 92 -4.83 3.02 -6.82
N GLU A 93 -4.72 4.22 -6.26
CA GLU A 93 -3.75 4.53 -5.18
C GLU A 93 -3.92 3.65 -3.92
N TRP A 94 -5.15 3.18 -3.68
CA TRP A 94 -5.54 2.30 -2.57
C TRP A 94 -5.72 0.84 -2.99
N LEU A 95 -5.34 0.50 -4.22
CA LEU A 95 -5.50 -0.85 -4.75
C LEU A 95 -4.29 -1.69 -4.36
N GLU A 96 -4.52 -2.64 -3.45
CA GLU A 96 -3.54 -3.66 -3.12
C GLU A 96 -3.22 -4.48 -4.37
N THR A 97 -1.94 -4.50 -4.73
CA THR A 97 -1.42 -5.26 -5.87
C THR A 97 -0.46 -6.33 -5.37
N THR A 98 -0.81 -7.59 -5.60
CA THR A 98 0.06 -8.73 -5.33
C THR A 98 0.77 -9.19 -6.61
N VAL A 99 1.92 -9.84 -6.49
CA VAL A 99 2.60 -10.53 -7.59
C VAL A 99 2.25 -12.01 -7.59
N ALA A 100 2.00 -12.57 -8.77
CA ALA A 100 1.65 -13.97 -8.95
C ALA A 100 2.82 -14.92 -8.68
N ASP A 101 4.03 -14.45 -8.97
CA ASP A 101 5.29 -15.09 -8.65
C ASP A 101 5.96 -14.25 -7.55
N PRO A 102 5.72 -14.57 -6.26
CA PRO A 102 6.30 -13.85 -5.13
C PRO A 102 7.83 -13.78 -5.23
N VAL A 103 8.41 -12.66 -4.78
CA VAL A 103 9.87 -12.50 -4.78
C VAL A 103 10.47 -13.56 -3.86
N PRO A 104 11.23 -14.54 -4.39
CA PRO A 104 11.65 -15.70 -3.62
C PRO A 104 12.74 -15.33 -2.60
N HIS A 105 12.82 -16.13 -1.54
CA HIS A 105 13.94 -16.12 -0.61
C HIS A 105 14.20 -17.54 -0.11
N ASP A 106 15.47 -17.92 -0.02
CA ASP A 106 15.84 -19.28 0.35
C ASP A 106 15.30 -19.65 1.73
N GLY A 107 14.56 -20.76 1.79
CA GLY A 107 14.01 -21.31 3.02
C GLY A 107 12.84 -20.53 3.64
N MET A 108 12.31 -19.50 2.97
CA MET A 108 11.20 -18.68 3.47
C MET A 108 10.12 -18.46 2.41
N ALA A 109 8.90 -18.12 2.84
CA ALA A 109 7.86 -17.66 1.92
C ALA A 109 8.34 -16.40 1.16
N GLY A 110 7.96 -16.26 -0.11
CA GLY A 110 8.33 -15.08 -0.89
C GLY A 110 7.51 -13.83 -0.52
N VAL A 111 7.91 -12.67 -1.05
CA VAL A 111 7.14 -11.42 -0.88
C VAL A 111 6.11 -11.29 -2.01
N ALA A 112 4.83 -11.32 -1.64
CA ALA A 112 3.71 -11.18 -2.56
C ALA A 112 3.31 -9.71 -2.78
N SER A 113 3.54 -8.81 -1.81
CA SER A 113 3.30 -7.37 -1.95
C SER A 113 4.22 -6.60 -1.02
N TRP A 114 4.87 -5.56 -1.52
CA TRP A 114 5.60 -4.60 -0.67
C TRP A 114 4.64 -3.65 0.07
N GLY A 115 3.42 -3.49 -0.46
CA GLY A 115 2.46 -2.51 0.00
C GLY A 115 2.80 -1.09 -0.44
N THR A 116 1.95 -0.14 -0.05
CA THR A 116 2.08 1.29 -0.32
C THR A 116 1.82 2.08 0.96
N ARG A 117 1.79 3.41 0.85
CA ARG A 117 1.32 4.28 1.93
C ARG A 117 0.02 3.77 2.56
N TYR A 118 -0.88 3.25 1.72
CA TYR A 118 -2.23 2.87 2.10
C TYR A 118 -2.55 1.37 2.01
N THR A 119 -1.64 0.57 1.45
CA THR A 119 -1.85 -0.88 1.28
C THR A 119 -0.79 -1.67 2.06
N PRO A 120 -1.15 -2.84 2.59
CA PRO A 120 -0.26 -3.56 3.49
C PRO A 120 0.84 -4.31 2.73
N PHE A 121 1.89 -4.65 3.48
CA PHE A 121 2.89 -5.64 3.07
C PHE A 121 2.33 -7.06 3.20
N ARG A 122 2.70 -7.96 2.28
CA ARG A 122 2.31 -9.37 2.31
C ARG A 122 3.44 -10.32 1.94
N MET A 123 3.59 -11.34 2.77
CA MET A 123 4.25 -12.59 2.44
C MET A 123 3.30 -13.50 1.64
N ASP A 124 3.86 -14.38 0.83
CA ASP A 124 3.11 -15.39 0.08
C ASP A 124 2.35 -16.34 1.03
N GLY A 125 1.11 -16.67 0.67
CA GLY A 125 0.23 -17.53 1.47
C GLY A 125 -0.21 -16.98 2.83
N ALA A 126 0.23 -15.77 3.23
CA ALA A 126 -0.06 -15.18 4.52
C ALA A 126 -1.06 -14.02 4.45
N GLN A 127 -1.86 -13.85 5.51
CA GLN A 127 -2.56 -12.59 5.71
C GLN A 127 -1.57 -11.51 6.14
N PRO A 128 -1.84 -10.22 5.81
CA PRO A 128 -1.02 -9.13 6.30
C PRO A 128 -0.98 -9.16 7.81
N ARG A 129 0.21 -8.94 8.38
CA ARG A 129 0.30 -8.67 9.81
C ARG A 129 -0.45 -7.39 10.14
N GLU A 130 -1.14 -7.40 11.26
CA GLU A 130 -1.81 -6.20 11.76
C GLU A 130 -0.77 -5.12 12.04
N ALA A 131 -0.71 -4.15 11.15
CA ALA A 131 0.14 -2.98 11.27
C ALA A 131 -0.78 -1.76 11.23
N SER A 132 -0.96 -1.11 12.38
CA SER A 132 -1.71 0.14 12.43
C SER A 132 -0.75 1.32 12.44
N LEU A 133 -1.07 2.33 11.65
CA LEU A 133 -0.44 3.63 11.75
C LEU A 133 -1.20 4.45 12.79
N THR A 134 -0.48 5.17 13.64
CA THR A 134 -1.08 6.27 14.42
C THR A 134 -1.61 7.35 13.47
N GLU A 135 -2.50 8.21 13.95
CA GLU A 135 -3.04 9.31 13.13
C GLU A 135 -1.92 10.23 12.59
N ALA A 136 -0.95 10.57 13.44
CA ALA A 136 0.21 11.37 13.05
C ALA A 136 1.04 10.68 11.95
N GLU A 137 1.25 9.36 12.05
CA GLU A 137 1.94 8.62 11.00
C GLU A 137 1.12 8.58 9.71
N ARG A 138 -0.21 8.39 9.75
CA ARG A 138 -1.05 8.39 8.53
C ARG A 138 -1.00 9.71 7.77
N LEU A 139 -0.88 10.82 8.51
CA LEU A 139 -0.80 12.17 7.95
C LEU A 139 0.63 12.56 7.55
N SER A 140 1.65 11.85 8.03
CA SER A 140 3.04 12.04 7.65
C SER A 140 3.32 11.50 6.25
N ASP A 141 4.28 12.12 5.56
CA ASP A 141 4.74 11.61 4.28
C ASP A 141 5.49 10.28 4.37
N ASP A 142 5.99 9.95 5.56
CA ASP A 142 6.71 8.71 5.85
C ASP A 142 5.81 7.63 6.47
N GLY A 143 4.52 7.92 6.66
CA GLY A 143 3.53 6.92 7.04
C GLY A 143 3.34 5.92 5.93
N HIS A 144 3.68 4.65 6.16
CA HIS A 144 3.56 3.64 5.12
C HIS A 144 3.14 2.30 5.69
N LEU A 145 1.92 1.87 5.37
CA LEU A 145 1.37 0.59 5.83
C LEU A 145 2.24 -0.59 5.35
N GLY A 146 2.73 -0.56 4.10
CA GLY A 146 3.74 -1.50 3.62
C GLY A 146 5.00 -1.57 4.50
N PHE A 147 5.71 -0.45 4.72
CA PHE A 147 6.88 -0.41 5.61
C PHE A 147 6.59 -0.94 7.02
N LYS A 148 5.47 -0.54 7.64
CA LYS A 148 5.12 -1.02 8.98
C LYS A 148 4.85 -2.53 8.99
N GLY A 149 4.15 -3.05 7.98
CA GLY A 149 3.92 -4.49 7.83
C GLY A 149 5.21 -5.27 7.59
N TRP A 150 6.11 -4.73 6.76
CA TRP A 150 7.45 -5.31 6.53
C TRP A 150 8.27 -5.33 7.83
N ALA A 151 8.32 -4.22 8.57
CA ALA A 151 9.05 -4.14 9.83
C ALA A 151 8.48 -5.09 10.89
N ALA A 152 7.16 -5.27 10.92
CA ALA A 152 6.52 -6.26 11.77
C ALA A 152 6.92 -7.71 11.39
N GLU A 153 7.07 -8.01 10.10
CA GLU A 153 7.58 -9.30 9.63
C GLU A 153 9.04 -9.53 10.06
N VAL A 154 9.90 -8.51 9.91
CA VAL A 154 11.28 -8.56 10.38
C VAL A 154 11.36 -8.84 11.87
N ALA A 155 10.54 -8.15 12.68
CA ALA A 155 10.49 -8.34 14.13
C ALA A 155 10.13 -9.79 14.52
N VAL A 156 9.17 -10.39 13.82
CA VAL A 156 8.76 -11.79 14.09
C VAL A 156 9.84 -12.78 13.69
N ILE A 157 10.55 -12.53 12.58
CA ILE A 157 11.67 -13.38 12.19
C ILE A 157 12.80 -13.30 13.22
N LEU A 158 13.14 -12.09 13.69
CA LEU A 158 14.13 -11.88 14.75
C LEU A 158 13.76 -12.65 16.02
N ASP A 159 12.50 -12.59 16.46
CA ASP A 159 11.99 -13.35 17.60
C ASP A 159 12.12 -14.87 17.38
N THR A 160 11.73 -15.33 16.18
CA THR A 160 11.79 -16.76 15.81
C THR A 160 13.22 -17.32 15.84
N ILE A 161 14.21 -16.53 15.43
CA ILE A 161 15.63 -16.94 15.45
C ILE A 161 16.32 -16.65 16.79
N GLY A 162 15.59 -16.14 17.79
CA GLY A 162 16.13 -15.83 19.13
C GLY A 162 17.12 -14.66 19.14
N ALA A 163 16.98 -13.71 18.22
CA ALA A 163 17.81 -12.51 18.20
C ALA A 163 17.50 -11.61 19.41
N PRO A 164 18.45 -10.77 19.86
CA PRO A 164 18.21 -9.83 20.95
C PRO A 164 17.00 -8.92 20.67
N ALA A 165 16.18 -8.64 21.68
CA ALA A 165 15.03 -7.73 21.54
C ALA A 165 15.42 -6.32 21.06
N THR A 166 16.69 -5.94 21.25
CA THR A 166 17.27 -4.68 20.78
C THR A 166 17.70 -4.70 19.32
N ALA A 167 17.77 -5.86 18.65
CA ALA A 167 18.33 -5.98 17.31
C ALA A 167 17.64 -5.05 16.29
N LEU A 168 16.32 -4.91 16.37
CA LEU A 168 15.58 -3.95 15.52
C LEU A 168 15.79 -2.49 15.97
N GLY A 169 15.99 -2.26 17.27
CA GLY A 169 16.17 -0.93 17.87
C GLY A 169 17.57 -0.33 17.74
N CYS A 170 18.58 -1.16 17.47
CA CYS A 170 19.95 -0.70 17.16
C CYS A 170 20.05 -0.01 15.79
N GLU A 171 19.13 -0.28 14.87
CA GLU A 171 19.15 0.31 13.54
C GLU A 171 18.32 1.61 13.48
N THR A 172 18.85 2.61 12.76
CA THR A 172 18.12 3.87 12.58
C THR A 172 16.91 3.64 11.68
N ARG A 173 15.87 4.47 11.87
CA ARG A 173 14.69 4.46 11.00
C ARG A 173 15.06 4.61 9.52
N ASP A 174 16.00 5.49 9.20
CA ASP A 174 16.41 5.75 7.81
C ASP A 174 17.04 4.53 7.16
N ALA A 175 17.83 3.76 7.92
CA ALA A 175 18.41 2.51 7.43
C ALA A 175 17.31 1.46 7.17
N LEU A 176 16.35 1.29 8.08
CA LEU A 176 15.19 0.40 7.87
C LEU A 176 14.36 0.81 6.65
N VAL A 177 14.10 2.11 6.48
CA VAL A 177 13.39 2.65 5.31
C VAL A 177 14.18 2.39 4.03
N SER A 178 15.51 2.55 4.06
CA SER A 178 16.38 2.25 2.92
C SER A 178 16.29 0.78 2.50
N ARG A 179 16.34 -0.15 3.47
CA ARG A 179 16.18 -1.61 3.23
C ARG A 179 14.84 -1.94 2.61
N TYR A 180 13.76 -1.38 3.15
CA TYR A 180 12.41 -1.56 2.63
C TYR A 180 12.29 -1.04 1.19
N ARG A 181 12.81 0.16 0.91
CA ARG A 181 12.81 0.76 -0.44
C ARG A 181 13.69 0.00 -1.43
N ALA A 182 14.74 -0.67 -0.96
CA ALA A 182 15.55 -1.59 -1.74
C ALA A 182 14.87 -2.95 -1.98
N HIS A 183 13.62 -3.13 -1.51
CA HIS A 183 12.90 -4.39 -1.58
C HIS A 183 13.69 -5.55 -0.95
N GLN A 184 14.37 -5.27 0.17
CA GLN A 184 15.09 -6.30 0.91
C GLN A 184 14.11 -7.24 1.62
N HIS A 185 14.24 -8.54 1.35
CA HIS A 185 13.41 -9.57 1.99
C HIS A 185 13.49 -9.48 3.53
N PRO A 186 12.37 -9.62 4.28
CA PRO A 186 12.38 -9.53 5.75
C PRO A 186 13.41 -10.43 6.42
N ALA A 187 13.57 -11.66 5.94
CA ALA A 187 14.55 -12.61 6.48
C ALA A 187 16.01 -12.15 6.27
N LEU A 188 16.30 -11.55 5.10
CA LEU A 188 17.63 -10.99 4.85
C LEU A 188 17.90 -9.78 5.75
N ALA A 189 16.90 -8.93 5.97
CA ALA A 189 17.02 -7.79 6.89
C ALA A 189 17.25 -8.27 8.33
N ALA A 190 16.51 -9.28 8.80
CA ALA A 190 16.69 -9.88 10.12
C ALA A 190 18.10 -10.47 10.31
N ALA A 191 18.65 -11.15 9.30
CA ALA A 191 20.01 -11.69 9.35
C ALA A 191 21.07 -10.57 9.50
N VAL A 192 20.94 -9.47 8.75
CA VAL A 192 21.84 -8.32 8.85
C VAL A 192 21.74 -7.65 10.22
N LEU A 193 20.52 -7.43 10.72
CA LEU A 193 20.27 -6.84 12.05
C LEU A 193 20.88 -7.67 13.17
N THR A 194 20.77 -9.00 13.09
CA THR A 194 21.36 -9.91 14.06
C THR A 194 22.88 -9.78 14.08
N ALA A 195 23.52 -9.77 12.90
CA ALA A 195 24.97 -9.59 12.79
C ALA A 195 25.44 -8.23 13.32
N SER A 196 24.73 -7.15 13.01
CA SER A 196 25.03 -5.81 13.51
C SER A 196 24.91 -5.71 15.04
N SER A 197 23.85 -6.28 15.62
CA SER A 197 23.65 -6.27 17.07
C SER A 197 24.75 -7.04 17.81
N MET A 198 25.22 -8.16 17.27
CA MET A 198 26.34 -8.92 17.85
C MET A 198 27.67 -8.13 17.80
N ALA A 199 27.92 -7.39 16.70
CA ALA A 199 29.12 -6.58 16.56
C ALA A 199 29.16 -5.43 17.59
N GLU A 200 28.01 -4.77 17.84
CA GLU A 200 27.90 -3.75 18.88
C GLU A 200 28.10 -4.30 20.29
N HIS A 201 27.57 -5.51 20.57
CA HIS A 201 27.77 -6.17 21.87
C HIS A 201 29.22 -6.57 22.13
N LEU A 202 30.01 -6.83 21.09
CA LEU A 202 31.43 -7.15 21.20
C LEU A 202 32.32 -5.90 21.30
N ALA A 203 31.80 -4.73 20.95
CA ALA A 203 32.51 -3.45 20.98
C ALA A 203 32.25 -2.62 22.25
N ALA A 204 31.26 -3.01 23.06
CA ALA A 204 30.90 -2.39 24.34
C ALA A 204 31.57 -3.09 25.53
#